data_AF-A0A1Y1XHB5-F1
#
_entry.id   AF-A0A1Y1XHB5-F1
#
_cell.length_a   1.000
_cell.length_b   1.000
_cell.length_c   1.000
_cell.angle_alpha   90.00
_cell.angle_beta   90.00
_cell.angle_gamma   90.00
#
_symmetry.space_group_name_H-M   'P 1'
#
loop_
_entity.id
_entity.type
_entity.pdbx_description
1 polymer ?
#
loop_
_entity_poly.entity_id
_entity_poly.type
_entity_poly.pdbx_seq_one_letter_code
_entity_poly.pdbx_strand_id
1 'polypeptide(L)'
;MNGISNSNDIIPTFDYTGKIRILESSNFEQSQQLKDQCREFVDKITEFSTIVSSFLDLLKEKSEQIEKEKLKAIGLRNKAEKEAENRKILEQRLIILIKERKAEFDRLTAQYDSLVKIEQEQASFIETLSGK
;
A
#
# COMPACT_ATOMS: atom_id res chain seq x y z
N MET A 1 57.23 -3.20 -68.53
CA MET A 1 55.99 -2.83 -69.25
C MET A 1 54.84 -2.97 -68.26
N ASN A 2 54.04 -1.91 -68.20
CA ASN A 2 53.05 -1.63 -67.17
C ASN A 2 51.96 -2.69 -67.10
N GLY A 3 51.73 -3.23 -65.90
CA GLY A 3 50.48 -3.87 -65.51
C GLY A 3 50.03 -3.17 -64.23
N ILE A 4 49.09 -2.25 -64.39
CA ILE A 4 48.50 -1.46 -63.30
C ILE A 4 47.95 -2.45 -62.27
N SER A 5 48.53 -2.44 -61.07
CA SER A 5 47.95 -3.11 -59.90
C SER A 5 46.62 -2.41 -59.61
N ASN A 6 45.51 -3.01 -60.03
CA ASN A 6 44.22 -2.63 -59.49
C ASN A 6 44.19 -3.12 -58.04
N SER A 7 44.13 -2.17 -57.11
CA SER A 7 44.03 -2.38 -55.66
C SER A 7 42.74 -3.11 -55.21
N ASN A 8 42.03 -3.76 -56.14
CA ASN A 8 40.75 -4.44 -55.96
C ASN A 8 40.73 -5.86 -56.57
N ASP A 9 41.87 -6.40 -56.99
CA ASP A 9 41.92 -7.80 -57.43
C ASP A 9 41.71 -8.71 -56.22
N ILE A 10 40.51 -9.26 -56.11
CA ILE A 10 40.16 -10.30 -55.14
C ILE A 10 40.98 -11.54 -55.53
N ILE A 11 42.03 -11.84 -54.78
CA ILE A 11 42.85 -13.04 -55.00
C ILE A 11 42.19 -14.21 -54.26
N PRO A 12 41.54 -15.15 -54.96
CA PRO A 12 40.98 -16.34 -54.32
C PRO A 12 42.12 -17.19 -53.75
N THR A 13 42.16 -17.29 -52.42
CA THR A 13 43.11 -18.10 -51.67
C THR A 13 42.43 -19.42 -51.28
N PHE A 14 43.11 -20.55 -51.44
CA PHE A 14 42.59 -21.85 -51.03
C PHE A 14 42.90 -22.10 -49.55
N ASP A 15 41.90 -22.52 -48.79
CA ASP A 15 42.12 -22.98 -47.42
C ASP A 15 42.68 -24.42 -47.36
N TYR A 16 43.10 -24.86 -46.17
CA TYR A 16 43.62 -26.21 -45.92
C TYR A 16 42.59 -27.33 -46.14
N THR A 17 41.32 -26.99 -46.40
CA THR A 17 40.22 -27.91 -46.73
C THR A 17 39.85 -27.88 -48.22
N GLY A 18 40.57 -27.12 -49.04
CA GLY A 18 40.35 -27.01 -50.48
C GLY A 18 39.21 -26.07 -50.88
N LYS A 19 38.68 -25.25 -49.98
CA LYS A 19 37.63 -24.27 -50.30
C LYS A 19 38.24 -22.95 -50.75
N ILE A 20 37.64 -22.34 -51.77
CA ILE A 20 38.03 -21.02 -52.27
C ILE A 20 37.55 -19.95 -51.29
N ARG A 21 38.46 -19.14 -50.76
CA ARG A 21 38.17 -18.00 -49.89
C ARG A 21 38.77 -16.72 -50.44
N ILE A 22 38.08 -15.61 -50.24
CA ILE A 22 38.53 -14.27 -50.60
C ILE A 22 39.41 -13.66 -49.50
N LEU A 23 39.16 -14.09 -48.25
CA LEU A 23 39.90 -13.67 -47.07
C LEU A 23 40.89 -14.77 -46.67
N GLU A 24 42.09 -14.37 -46.22
CA GLU A 24 43.07 -15.30 -45.65
C GLU A 24 42.44 -16.13 -44.52
N SER A 25 42.68 -17.45 -44.51
CA SER A 25 42.00 -18.40 -43.63
C SER A 25 42.07 -18.04 -42.15
N SER A 26 43.21 -17.52 -41.68
CA SER A 26 43.40 -17.04 -40.31
C SER A 26 42.49 -15.85 -39.97
N ASN A 27 42.41 -14.86 -40.86
CA ASN A 27 41.58 -13.66 -40.65
C ASN A 27 40.09 -13.99 -40.68
N PHE A 28 39.69 -15.00 -41.47
CA PHE A 28 38.31 -15.49 -41.50
C PHE A 28 37.93 -16.20 -40.20
N GLU A 29 38.78 -17.09 -39.70
CA GLU A 29 38.55 -17.80 -38.43
C GLU A 29 38.46 -16.82 -37.25
N GLN A 30 39.36 -15.84 -37.18
CA GLN A 30 39.31 -14.79 -36.16
C GLN A 30 38.04 -13.92 -36.26
N SER A 31 37.62 -13.56 -37.48
CA SER A 31 36.38 -12.79 -37.69
C SER A 31 35.13 -13.58 -37.29
N GLN A 32 35.12 -14.89 -37.53
CA GLN A 32 34.05 -15.79 -37.13
C GLN A 32 34.00 -15.95 -35.60
N GLN A 33 35.16 -16.13 -34.96
CA GLN A 33 35.27 -16.19 -33.50
C GLN A 33 34.81 -14.89 -32.84
N LEU A 34 35.21 -13.74 -33.38
CA LEU A 34 34.78 -12.43 -32.89
C LEU A 34 33.25 -12.28 -33.01
N LYS A 35 32.67 -12.70 -34.15
CA LYS A 35 31.22 -12.68 -34.35
C LYS A 35 30.49 -13.52 -33.30
N ASP A 36 30.99 -14.72 -33.01
CA ASP A 36 30.38 -15.63 -32.03
C ASP A 36 30.51 -15.07 -30.60
N GLN A 37 31.65 -14.48 -30.25
CA GLN A 37 31.85 -13.80 -28.97
C GLN A 37 30.95 -12.56 -28.82
N CYS A 38 30.81 -11.75 -29.87
CA CYS A 38 29.89 -10.61 -29.86
C CYS A 38 28.44 -11.08 -29.64
N ARG A 39 28.05 -12.20 -30.25
CA ARG A 39 26.72 -12.78 -30.04
C ARG A 39 26.53 -13.23 -28.59
N GLU A 40 27.46 -13.99 -28.04
CA GLU A 40 27.40 -14.43 -26.63
C GLU A 40 27.36 -13.25 -25.66
N PHE A 41 28.11 -12.18 -25.94
CA PHE A 41 28.07 -10.95 -25.15
C PHE A 41 26.69 -10.30 -25.18
N VAL A 42 26.07 -10.18 -26.35
CA VAL A 42 24.72 -9.61 -26.50
C VAL A 42 23.68 -10.47 -25.76
N ASP A 43 23.80 -11.79 -25.84
CA ASP A 43 22.90 -12.72 -25.16
C ASP A 43 23.00 -12.54 -23.63
N LYS A 44 24.24 -12.47 -23.09
CA LYS A 44 24.48 -12.22 -21.65
C LYS A 44 23.96 -10.87 -21.18
N ILE A 45 24.11 -9.81 -21.98
CA ILE A 45 23.59 -8.48 -21.64
C ILE A 45 22.06 -8.48 -21.62
N THR A 46 21.43 -9.22 -22.54
CA THR A 46 19.99 -9.35 -22.60
C THR A 46 19.44 -10.12 -21.40
N GLU A 47 20.10 -11.22 -21.02
CA GLU A 47 19.78 -11.95 -19.79
C GLU A 47 19.94 -11.08 -18.55
N PHE A 48 21.05 -10.36 -18.42
CA PHE A 48 21.31 -9.45 -17.31
C PHE A 48 20.22 -8.36 -17.21
N SER A 49 19.85 -7.74 -18.33
CA SER A 49 18.78 -6.76 -18.37
C SER A 49 17.45 -7.34 -17.88
N THR A 50 17.14 -8.58 -18.25
CA THR A 50 15.91 -9.28 -17.84
C THR A 50 15.89 -9.53 -16.34
N ILE A 51 17.03 -9.95 -15.76
CA ILE A 51 17.18 -10.17 -14.32
C ILE A 51 17.00 -8.85 -13.56
N VAL A 52 17.64 -7.77 -14.01
CA VAL A 52 17.52 -6.45 -13.38
C VAL A 52 16.08 -5.95 -13.42
N SER A 53 15.39 -6.07 -14.56
CA SER A 53 13.97 -5.71 -14.65
C SER A 53 13.12 -6.51 -13.66
N SER A 54 13.30 -7.83 -13.60
CA SER A 54 12.56 -8.69 -12.66
C SER A 54 12.85 -8.33 -11.20
N PHE A 55 14.09 -7.99 -10.88
CA PHE A 55 14.48 -7.56 -9.53
C PHE A 55 13.86 -6.20 -9.16
N LEU A 56 13.81 -5.25 -10.11
CA LEU A 56 13.16 -3.95 -9.89
C LEU A 56 11.66 -4.11 -9.64
N ASP A 57 10.99 -5.00 -10.37
CA ASP A 57 9.57 -5.28 -10.16
C ASP A 57 9.32 -5.87 -8.77
N LEU A 58 10.14 -6.84 -8.35
CA LEU A 58 10.06 -7.42 -7.01
C LEU A 58 10.33 -6.37 -5.92
N LEU A 59 11.33 -5.51 -6.12
CA LEU A 59 11.64 -4.42 -5.20
C LEU A 59 10.45 -3.47 -5.05
N LYS A 60 9.79 -3.13 -6.16
CA LYS A 60 8.60 -2.28 -6.16
C LYS A 60 7.46 -2.92 -5.39
N GLU A 61 7.16 -4.20 -5.65
CA GLU A 61 6.12 -4.95 -4.92
C GLU A 61 6.39 -4.96 -3.41
N LYS A 62 7.65 -5.20 -3.02
CA LYS A 62 8.04 -5.21 -1.59
C LYS A 62 7.95 -3.82 -0.97
N SER A 63 8.34 -2.78 -1.69
CA SER A 63 8.19 -1.40 -1.22
C SER A 63 6.73 -1.03 -0.96
N GLU A 64 5.81 -1.43 -1.85
CA GLU A 64 4.38 -1.19 -1.69
C GLU A 64 3.80 -1.94 -0.48
N GLN A 65 4.23 -3.19 -0.25
CA GLN A 65 3.86 -3.97 0.94
C GLN A 65 4.33 -3.31 2.24
N ILE A 66 5.57 -2.82 2.27
CA ILE A 66 6.14 -2.14 3.43
C ILE A 66 5.35 -0.86 3.75
N GLU A 67 5.06 -0.03 2.75
CA GLU A 67 4.33 1.22 2.98
C GLU A 67 2.90 0.95 3.48
N LYS A 68 2.23 -0.09 2.96
CA LYS A 68 0.92 -0.51 3.43
C LYS A 68 0.93 -0.90 4.91
N GLU A 69 1.87 -1.75 5.33
CA GLU A 69 1.95 -2.17 6.73
C GLU A 69 2.39 -1.03 7.66
N LYS A 70 3.26 -0.13 7.19
CA LYS A 70 3.63 1.10 7.92
C LYS A 70 2.40 1.97 8.18
N LEU A 71 1.56 2.23 7.18
CA LEU A 71 0.33 3.00 7.35
C LEU A 71 -0.62 2.34 8.35
N LYS A 72 -0.77 1.01 8.27
CA LYS A 72 -1.59 0.25 9.22
C LYS A 72 -1.06 0.34 10.65
N ALA A 73 0.25 0.22 10.84
CA ALA A 73 0.90 0.36 12.14
C ALA A 73 0.70 1.76 12.73
N ILE A 74 0.86 2.82 11.92
CA ILE A 74 0.58 4.21 12.34
C ILE A 74 -0.88 4.36 12.74
N GLY A 75 -1.81 3.81 11.96
CA GLY A 75 -3.24 3.84 12.27
C GLY A 75 -3.58 3.18 13.62
N LEU A 76 -3.00 1.99 13.87
CA LEU A 76 -3.16 1.29 15.14
C LEU A 76 -2.55 2.07 16.31
N ARG A 77 -1.36 2.64 16.13
CA ARG A 77 -0.71 3.48 17.14
C ARG A 77 -1.58 4.68 17.50
N ASN A 78 -2.05 5.42 16.50
CA ASN A 78 -2.90 6.60 16.71
C ASN A 78 -4.21 6.22 17.42
N LYS A 79 -4.79 5.06 17.12
CA LYS A 79 -5.97 4.56 17.81
C LYS A 79 -5.67 4.25 19.28
N ALA A 80 -4.57 3.55 19.55
CA ALA A 80 -4.16 3.19 20.91
C ALA A 80 -3.84 4.43 21.75
N GLU A 81 -3.12 5.41 21.20
CA GLU A 81 -2.81 6.69 21.86
C GLU A 81 -4.08 7.46 22.23
N LYS A 82 -5.08 7.49 21.33
CA LYS A 82 -6.34 8.21 21.56
C LYS A 82 -7.33 7.45 22.44
N GLU A 83 -7.15 6.15 22.64
CA GLU A 83 -8.11 5.31 23.37
C GLU A 83 -8.25 5.71 24.85
N ALA A 84 -7.16 6.07 25.52
CA ALA A 84 -7.21 6.53 26.91
C ALA A 84 -7.98 7.85 27.06
N GLU A 85 -7.70 8.81 26.19
CA GLU A 85 -8.40 10.11 26.19
C GLU A 85 -9.86 9.96 25.79
N ASN A 86 -10.18 9.17 24.77
CA ASN A 86 -11.54 8.89 24.36
C ASN A 86 -12.36 8.25 25.49
N ARG A 87 -11.77 7.31 26.24
CA ARG A 87 -12.42 6.70 27.41
C ARG A 87 -12.72 7.74 28.49
N LYS A 88 -11.78 8.62 28.78
CA LYS A 88 -11.97 9.71 29.76
C LYS A 88 -13.08 10.68 29.33
N ILE A 89 -13.08 11.10 28.07
CA ILE A 89 -14.13 11.96 27.51
C ILE A 89 -15.50 11.27 27.60
N LEU A 90 -15.57 9.98 27.25
CA LEU A 90 -16.81 9.21 27.33
C LEU A 90 -17.32 9.10 28.77
N GLU A 91 -16.43 8.81 29.73
CA GLU A 91 -16.77 8.75 31.15
C GLU A 91 -17.34 10.09 31.65
N GLN A 92 -16.66 11.20 31.34
CA GLN A 92 -17.13 12.53 31.72
C GLN A 92 -18.51 12.85 31.12
N ARG A 93 -18.72 12.50 29.84
CA ARG A 93 -20.01 12.68 29.17
C ARG A 93 -21.11 11.86 29.84
N LEU A 94 -20.83 10.62 30.23
CA LEU A 94 -21.79 9.76 30.94
C LEU A 94 -22.12 10.31 32.33
N ILE A 95 -21.13 10.84 33.06
CA ILE A 95 -21.35 11.46 34.38
C ILE A 95 -22.29 12.67 34.26
N ILE A 96 -22.07 13.53 33.27
CA ILE A 96 -22.94 14.69 33.00
C ILE A 96 -24.37 14.22 32.71
N LEU A 97 -24.53 13.24 31.81
CA LEU A 97 -25.83 12.71 31.45
C LEU A 97 -26.57 12.08 32.65
N ILE A 98 -25.85 11.33 33.49
CA ILE A 98 -26.42 10.75 34.73
C ILE A 98 -26.91 11.87 35.65
N LYS A 99 -26.13 12.95 35.80
CA LYS A 99 -26.50 14.08 36.64
C LYS A 99 -27.75 14.80 36.11
N GLU A 100 -27.83 15.02 34.81
CA GLU A 100 -29.01 15.61 34.15
C GLU A 100 -30.26 14.76 34.38
N ARG A 101 -30.16 13.44 34.17
CA ARG A 101 -31.29 12.53 34.37
C ARG A 101 -31.74 12.43 35.82
N LYS A 102 -30.80 12.45 36.78
CA LYS A 102 -31.13 12.50 38.21
C LYS A 102 -31.87 13.78 38.57
N ALA A 103 -31.40 14.93 38.10
CA ALA A 103 -32.08 16.21 38.37
C ALA A 103 -33.49 16.25 37.76
N GLU A 104 -33.67 15.70 36.57
CA GLU A 104 -34.99 15.55 35.94
C GLU A 104 -35.91 14.63 36.75
N PHE A 105 -35.38 13.49 37.21
CA PHE A 105 -36.11 12.55 38.05
C PHE A 105 -36.54 13.18 39.39
N ASP A 106 -35.64 13.87 40.08
CA ASP A 106 -35.94 14.54 41.35
C ASP A 106 -37.02 15.61 41.17
N ARG A 107 -36.96 16.37 40.06
CA ARG A 107 -37.99 17.35 39.71
C ARG A 107 -39.36 16.70 39.50
N LEU A 108 -39.42 15.62 38.73
CA LEU A 108 -40.65 14.90 38.45
C LEU A 108 -41.24 14.26 39.72
N THR A 109 -40.39 13.73 40.58
CA THR A 109 -40.80 13.18 41.89
C THR A 109 -41.44 14.25 42.76
N ALA A 110 -40.80 15.42 42.89
CA ALA A 110 -41.37 16.54 43.65
C ALA A 110 -42.72 17.03 43.07
N GLN A 111 -42.86 17.06 41.74
CA GLN A 111 -44.13 17.39 41.09
C GLN A 111 -45.21 16.35 41.37
N TYR A 112 -44.87 15.07 41.30
CA TYR A 112 -45.78 13.97 41.61
C TYR A 112 -46.27 14.05 43.06
N ASP A 113 -45.37 14.18 44.03
CA ASP A 113 -45.73 14.28 45.45
C ASP A 113 -46.64 15.48 45.73
N SER A 114 -46.37 16.62 45.08
CA SER A 114 -47.25 17.79 45.18
C SER A 114 -48.65 17.54 44.62
N LEU A 115 -48.77 16.82 43.51
CA LEU A 115 -50.06 16.50 42.90
C LEU A 115 -50.86 15.52 43.76
N VAL A 116 -50.21 14.49 44.30
CA VAL A 116 -50.82 13.53 45.23
C VAL A 116 -51.37 14.24 46.46
N LYS A 117 -50.64 15.21 47.01
CA LYS A 117 -51.12 16.01 48.14
C LYS A 117 -52.37 16.81 47.78
N ILE A 118 -52.37 17.49 46.62
CA ILE A 118 -53.54 18.24 46.13
C ILE A 118 -54.73 17.32 45.91
N GLU A 119 -54.52 16.13 45.32
CA GLU A 119 -55.57 15.14 45.10
C GLU A 119 -56.20 14.69 46.43
N GLN A 120 -55.38 14.41 47.46
CA GLN A 120 -55.86 14.05 48.79
C GLN A 120 -56.66 15.18 49.46
N GLU A 121 -56.20 16.43 49.34
CA GLU A 121 -56.91 17.61 49.83
C GLU A 121 -58.26 17.79 49.12
N GLN A 122 -58.30 17.61 47.80
CA GLN A 122 -59.53 17.68 47.01
C GLN A 122 -60.51 16.55 47.39
N ALA A 123 -60.04 15.32 47.56
CA ALA A 123 -60.87 14.19 47.98
C ALA A 123 -61.52 14.44 49.34
N SER A 124 -60.72 14.94 50.30
CA SER A 124 -61.21 15.29 51.65
C SER A 124 -62.23 16.44 51.61
N PHE A 125 -62.00 17.43 50.74
CA PHE A 125 -62.93 18.54 50.53
C PHE A 125 -64.25 18.09 49.92
N ILE A 126 -64.21 17.21 48.91
CA ILE A 126 -65.41 16.59 48.32
C ILE A 126 -66.17 15.79 49.36
N GLU A 127 -65.49 14.96 50.17
CA GLU A 127 -66.12 14.18 51.23
C GLU A 127 -66.87 15.10 52.20
N THR A 128 -66.22 16.20 52.63
CA THR A 128 -66.84 17.21 53.50
C THR A 128 -68.07 17.88 52.86
N LEU A 129 -68.03 18.17 51.56
CA LEU A 129 -69.16 18.74 50.82
C LEU A 129 -70.28 17.74 50.56
N SER A 130 -69.96 16.44 50.43
CA SER A 130 -70.93 15.36 50.23
C SER A 130 -71.52 14.81 51.54
N GLY A 131 -70.88 15.09 52.67
CA GLY A 131 -71.23 14.62 54.02
C GLY A 131 -72.30 15.44 54.76
N LYS A 132 -73.14 16.21 54.05
CA LYS A 132 -74.38 16.80 54.56
C LYS A 132 -75.49 16.70 53.52
#